data_AF-A0A0J9X2E0-F1
#
_entry.id   AF-A0A0J9X2E0-F1
#
_cell.length_a   1.000
_cell.length_b   1.000
_cell.length_c   1.000
_cell.angle_alpha   90.00
_cell.angle_beta   90.00
_cell.angle_gamma   90.00
#
_symmetry.space_group_name_H-M   'P 1'
#
loop_
_entity.id
_entity.type
_entity.pdbx_description
1 polymer ?
#
loop_
_entity_poly.entity_id
_entity_poly.type
_entity_poly.pdbx_seq_one_letter_code
_entity_poly.pdbx_strand_id
1 'polypeptide(L)'
;MKIATDSEVKNYTQAIAIGGLKGAAVGLGVSLGAAYWARGRNTIFRTMTPTFKTFFFLSPILACGITATEWASLKFDMEQYDFGEAEKMRKAEREKIDSLPLLERAKVYGIENKYKIIVGAWAASLGGSFWWINRDKFLTKSQKIVQARMYAQALTVVILLGSMLMSVNSYQGSKKAEEEKYSWQSIVAEEERREKEAGLPLRLSSTK
;
A
#
# COMPACT_ATOMS: atom_id res chain seq x y z
N MET A 1 -34.19 1.25 6.23
CA MET A 1 -33.01 0.52 5.73
C MET A 1 -33.30 0.09 4.30
N LYS A 2 -32.40 0.39 3.36
CA LYS A 2 -32.51 -0.17 2.00
C LYS A 2 -32.06 -1.63 2.09
N ILE A 3 -32.89 -2.55 1.64
CA ILE A 3 -32.54 -3.98 1.60
C ILE A 3 -31.59 -4.17 0.41
N ALA A 4 -30.46 -4.85 0.63
CA ALA A 4 -29.49 -5.13 -0.43
C ALA A 4 -30.14 -5.96 -1.54
N THR A 5 -29.82 -5.63 -2.79
CA THR A 5 -30.33 -6.40 -3.94
C THR A 5 -29.52 -7.69 -4.09
N ASP A 6 -30.12 -8.78 -4.59
CA ASP A 6 -29.40 -10.05 -4.80
C ASP A 6 -28.14 -9.91 -5.67
N SER A 7 -28.14 -8.97 -6.61
CA SER A 7 -26.97 -8.64 -7.44
C SER A 7 -25.84 -7.98 -6.63
N GLU A 8 -26.19 -7.10 -5.70
CA GLU A 8 -25.24 -6.39 -4.82
C GLU A 8 -24.56 -7.39 -3.86
N VAL A 9 -25.33 -8.33 -3.31
CA VAL A 9 -24.80 -9.41 -2.46
C VAL A 9 -23.84 -10.31 -3.24
N LYS A 10 -24.16 -10.65 -4.50
CA LYS A 10 -23.24 -11.43 -5.36
C LYS A 10 -21.95 -10.67 -5.65
N ASN A 11 -22.03 -9.39 -5.97
CA ASN A 11 -20.84 -8.57 -6.23
C ASN A 11 -19.97 -8.41 -4.98
N TYR A 12 -20.59 -8.19 -3.82
CA TYR A 12 -19.91 -8.12 -2.54
C TYR A 12 -19.19 -9.43 -2.20
N THR A 13 -19.91 -10.56 -2.27
CA THR A 13 -19.36 -11.90 -1.98
C THR A 13 -18.20 -12.27 -2.92
N GLN A 14 -18.30 -11.92 -4.20
CA GLN A 14 -17.20 -12.11 -5.15
C GLN A 14 -15.99 -11.23 -4.80
N ALA A 15 -16.20 -9.95 -4.49
CA ALA A 15 -15.12 -9.02 -4.17
C ALA A 15 -14.33 -9.45 -2.93
N ILE A 16 -15.03 -9.83 -1.86
CA ILE A 16 -14.39 -10.31 -0.62
C ILE A 16 -13.72 -11.66 -0.82
N ALA A 17 -14.29 -12.57 -1.61
CA ALA A 17 -13.69 -13.87 -1.89
C ALA A 17 -12.36 -13.73 -2.65
N ILE A 18 -12.33 -12.84 -3.66
CA ILE A 18 -11.09 -12.53 -4.39
C ILE A 18 -10.07 -11.87 -3.46
N GLY A 19 -10.51 -10.96 -2.58
CA GLY A 19 -9.65 -10.34 -1.58
C GLY A 19 -9.03 -11.36 -0.62
N GLY A 20 -9.85 -12.24 -0.06
CA GLY A 20 -9.44 -13.30 0.84
C GLY A 20 -8.49 -14.31 0.18
N LEU A 21 -8.76 -14.72 -1.07
CA LEU A 21 -7.87 -15.60 -1.83
C LEU A 21 -6.49 -14.96 -2.06
N LYS A 22 -6.44 -13.68 -2.40
CA LYS A 22 -5.17 -12.94 -2.54
C LYS A 22 -4.41 -12.88 -1.22
N GLY A 23 -5.09 -12.60 -0.11
CA GLY A 23 -4.50 -12.60 1.23
C GLY A 23 -3.97 -13.97 1.66
N ALA A 24 -4.76 -15.02 1.42
CA ALA A 24 -4.37 -16.40 1.72
C ALA A 24 -3.17 -16.84 0.88
N ALA A 25 -3.09 -16.45 -0.40
CA ALA A 25 -1.93 -16.73 -1.24
C ALA A 25 -0.64 -16.07 -0.70
N VAL A 26 -0.73 -14.83 -0.21
CA VAL A 26 0.39 -14.16 0.47
C VAL A 26 0.77 -14.90 1.76
N GLY A 27 -0.22 -15.25 2.59
CA GLY A 27 0.01 -16.00 3.82
C GLY A 27 0.61 -17.39 3.59
N LEU A 28 0.25 -18.05 2.50
CA LEU A 28 0.87 -19.31 2.05
C LEU A 28 2.36 -19.14 1.75
N GLY A 29 2.73 -18.08 1.02
CA GLY A 29 4.13 -17.77 0.75
C GLY A 29 4.94 -17.54 2.04
N VAL A 30 4.38 -16.77 2.98
CA VAL A 30 5.00 -16.52 4.30
C VAL A 30 5.16 -17.83 5.08
N SER A 31 4.11 -18.64 5.12
CA SER A 31 4.09 -19.91 5.86
C SER A 31 5.09 -20.93 5.30
N LEU A 32 5.17 -21.06 3.97
CA LEU A 32 6.17 -21.92 3.32
C LEU A 32 7.60 -21.45 3.61
N GLY A 33 7.85 -20.14 3.54
CA GLY A 33 9.15 -19.57 3.88
C GLY A 33 9.55 -19.83 5.33
N ALA A 34 8.61 -19.62 6.26
CA ALA A 34 8.82 -19.88 7.69
C ALA A 34 9.08 -21.37 7.96
N ALA A 35 8.30 -22.26 7.35
CA ALA A 35 8.45 -23.71 7.50
C ALA A 35 9.79 -24.21 6.94
N TYR A 36 10.21 -23.72 5.76
CA TYR A 36 11.50 -24.05 5.16
C TYR A 36 12.66 -23.62 6.07
N TRP A 37 12.60 -22.39 6.58
CA TRP A 37 13.62 -21.87 7.50
C TRP A 37 13.67 -22.65 8.83
N ALA A 38 12.50 -22.93 9.42
CA ALA A 38 12.41 -23.62 10.70
C ALA A 38 12.90 -25.07 10.62
N ARG A 39 12.64 -25.77 9.51
CA ARG A 39 13.07 -27.17 9.28
C ARG A 39 14.59 -27.33 9.31
N GLY A 40 15.34 -26.36 8.79
CA GLY A 40 16.80 -26.45 8.65
C GLY A 40 17.59 -26.10 9.93
N ARG A 41 17.01 -25.35 10.88
CA ARG A 41 17.78 -24.78 12.01
C ARG A 41 17.18 -24.96 13.39
N ASN A 42 15.86 -25.06 13.52
CA ASN A 42 15.23 -25.12 14.83
C ASN A 42 15.04 -26.57 15.28
N THR A 43 15.85 -27.01 16.25
CA THR A 43 15.69 -28.30 16.93
C THR A 43 14.30 -28.41 17.57
N ILE A 44 13.79 -27.29 18.11
CA ILE A 44 12.43 -27.16 18.66
C ILE A 44 11.37 -27.50 17.61
N PHE A 45 11.52 -26.98 16.40
CA PHE A 45 10.56 -27.23 15.32
C PHE A 45 10.59 -28.68 14.85
N ARG A 46 11.76 -29.36 14.95
CA ARG A 46 11.86 -30.80 14.67
C ARG A 46 11.13 -31.64 15.72
N THR A 47 11.28 -31.31 17.00
CA THR A 47 10.68 -32.04 18.13
C THR A 47 9.20 -31.73 18.38
N MET A 48 8.64 -30.67 17.77
CA MET A 48 7.23 -30.33 17.91
C MET A 48 6.29 -31.41 17.36
N THR A 49 5.13 -31.56 18.02
CA THR A 49 4.06 -32.46 17.57
C THR A 49 3.50 -32.01 16.21
N PRO A 50 2.92 -32.94 15.42
CA PRO A 50 2.31 -32.60 14.15
C PRO A 50 1.24 -31.51 14.24
N THR A 51 0.45 -31.50 15.32
CA THR A 51 -0.62 -30.51 15.56
C THR A 51 -0.09 -29.08 15.66
N PHE A 52 1.02 -28.86 16.38
CA PHE A 52 1.58 -27.52 16.45
C PHE A 52 2.19 -27.10 15.11
N LYS A 53 2.82 -28.03 14.37
CA LYS A 53 3.37 -27.74 13.04
C LYS A 53 2.29 -27.26 12.08
N THR A 54 1.13 -27.93 12.04
CA THR A 54 0.00 -27.51 11.20
C THR A 54 -0.60 -26.20 11.68
N PHE A 55 -0.70 -25.96 13.00
CA PHE A 55 -1.17 -24.68 13.53
C PHE A 55 -0.31 -23.50 13.08
N PHE A 56 1.01 -23.57 13.27
CA PHE A 56 1.93 -22.51 12.82
C PHE A 56 1.97 -22.36 11.31
N PHE A 57 1.71 -23.44 10.56
CA PHE A 57 1.61 -23.38 9.12
C PHE A 57 0.31 -22.69 8.66
N LEU A 58 -0.82 -22.99 9.30
CA LEU A 58 -2.12 -22.48 8.89
C LEU A 58 -2.39 -21.04 9.38
N SER A 59 -1.82 -20.67 10.53
CA SER A 59 -2.07 -19.37 11.18
C SER A 59 -1.79 -18.15 10.28
N PRO A 60 -0.63 -18.03 9.60
CA PRO A 60 -0.37 -16.91 8.69
C PRO A 60 -1.32 -16.86 7.49
N ILE A 61 -1.74 -18.03 6.99
CA ILE A 61 -2.66 -18.14 5.84
C ILE A 61 -4.02 -17.55 6.22
N LEU A 62 -4.55 -17.96 7.37
CA LEU A 62 -5.83 -17.48 7.88
C LEU A 62 -5.77 -16.00 8.25
N ALA A 63 -4.73 -15.57 8.97
CA ALA A 63 -4.57 -14.18 9.36
C ALA A 63 -4.54 -13.25 8.15
N CYS A 64 -3.68 -13.52 7.15
CA CYS A 64 -3.61 -12.69 5.95
C CYS A 64 -4.90 -12.77 5.11
N GLY A 65 -5.53 -13.94 5.03
CA GLY A 65 -6.80 -14.12 4.31
C GLY A 65 -7.94 -13.31 4.92
N ILE A 66 -8.11 -13.36 6.23
CA ILE A 66 -9.17 -12.61 6.94
C ILE A 66 -8.95 -11.11 6.80
N THR A 67 -7.73 -10.61 7.07
CA THR A 67 -7.43 -9.18 6.94
C THR A 67 -7.64 -8.66 5.51
N ALA A 68 -7.25 -9.43 4.49
CA ALA A 68 -7.46 -9.03 3.10
C ALA A 68 -8.95 -9.04 2.71
N THR A 69 -9.74 -9.93 3.32
CA THR A 69 -11.20 -9.98 3.16
C THR A 69 -11.83 -8.72 3.76
N GLU A 70 -11.43 -8.30 4.96
CA GLU A 70 -11.88 -7.05 5.59
C GLU A 70 -11.53 -5.82 4.76
N TRP A 71 -10.32 -5.76 4.22
CA TRP A 71 -9.90 -4.64 3.37
C TRP A 71 -10.69 -4.59 2.06
N ALA A 72 -10.99 -5.75 1.47
CA ALA A 72 -11.84 -5.84 0.29
C ALA A 72 -13.29 -5.43 0.58
N SER A 73 -13.81 -5.80 1.76
CA SER A 73 -15.13 -5.38 2.24
C SER A 73 -15.21 -3.86 2.39
N LEU A 74 -14.28 -3.26 3.14
CA LEU A 74 -14.21 -1.79 3.30
C LEU A 74 -14.07 -1.07 1.96
N LYS A 75 -13.27 -1.62 1.05
CA LYS A 75 -13.10 -1.06 -0.29
C LYS A 75 -14.39 -1.10 -1.09
N PHE A 76 -15.13 -2.21 -1.04
CA PHE A 76 -16.42 -2.32 -1.72
C PHE A 76 -17.43 -1.29 -1.18
N ASP A 77 -17.52 -1.15 0.15
CA ASP A 77 -18.43 -0.19 0.77
C ASP A 77 -18.07 1.26 0.39
N MET A 78 -16.77 1.59 0.39
CA MET A 78 -16.28 2.89 -0.08
C MET A 78 -16.47 3.12 -1.58
N GLU A 79 -16.62 2.09 -2.40
CA GLU A 79 -16.91 2.28 -3.83
C GLU A 79 -18.42 2.35 -4.12
N GLN A 80 -19.24 1.69 -3.29
CA GLN A 80 -20.69 1.60 -3.49
C GLN A 80 -21.47 2.74 -2.82
N TYR A 81 -20.99 3.24 -1.66
CA TYR A 81 -21.72 4.20 -0.84
C TYR A 81 -21.07 5.59 -0.76
N ASP A 82 -19.96 5.82 -1.47
CA ASP A 82 -19.31 7.14 -1.53
C ASP A 82 -20.14 8.10 -2.40
N PHE A 83 -20.40 9.29 -1.87
CA PHE A 83 -21.34 10.25 -2.49
C PHE A 83 -20.78 10.72 -3.83
N GLY A 84 -21.58 10.60 -4.91
CA GLY A 84 -21.16 10.60 -6.32
C GLY A 84 -20.34 11.79 -6.87
N GLU A 85 -19.96 12.78 -6.06
CA GLU A 85 -18.92 13.76 -6.40
C GLU A 85 -17.51 13.17 -6.23
N ALA A 86 -17.29 12.37 -5.18
CA ALA A 86 -15.98 11.75 -4.92
C ALA A 86 -15.62 10.71 -5.98
N GLU A 87 -16.60 9.93 -6.46
CA GLU A 87 -16.38 8.92 -7.50
C GLU A 87 -16.03 9.56 -8.86
N LYS A 88 -16.73 10.64 -9.26
CA LYS A 88 -16.46 11.38 -10.50
C LYS A 88 -15.08 12.03 -10.47
N MET A 89 -14.73 12.67 -9.36
CA MET A 89 -13.41 13.27 -9.17
C MET A 89 -12.30 12.23 -9.20
N ARG A 90 -12.49 11.07 -8.53
CA ARG A 90 -11.54 9.95 -8.55
C ARG A 90 -11.38 9.32 -9.93
N LYS A 91 -12.46 9.19 -10.71
CA LYS A 91 -12.39 8.70 -12.09
C LYS A 91 -11.63 9.67 -12.98
N ALA A 92 -11.95 10.96 -12.92
CA ALA A 92 -11.25 11.99 -13.68
C ALA A 92 -9.76 12.08 -13.31
N GLU A 93 -9.42 11.90 -12.04
CA GLU A 93 -8.03 11.86 -11.57
C GLU A 93 -7.30 10.60 -12.07
N ARG A 94 -7.95 9.43 -12.05
CA ARG A 94 -7.39 8.20 -12.64
C ARG A 94 -7.17 8.32 -14.14
N GLU A 95 -8.10 8.90 -14.87
CA GLU A 95 -7.96 9.13 -16.32
C GLU A 95 -6.82 10.08 -16.62
N LYS A 96 -6.65 11.14 -15.82
CA LYS A 96 -5.48 12.02 -15.90
C LYS A 96 -4.19 11.24 -15.66
N ILE A 97 -4.11 10.43 -14.60
CA ILE A 97 -2.91 9.63 -14.29
C ILE A 97 -2.60 8.59 -15.37
N ASP A 98 -3.63 7.98 -15.97
CA ASP A 98 -3.49 6.98 -17.03
C ASP A 98 -3.07 7.60 -18.37
N SER A 99 -3.39 8.88 -18.60
CA SER A 99 -2.90 9.64 -19.75
C SER A 99 -1.42 10.06 -19.66
N LEU A 100 -0.80 9.93 -18.48
CA LEU A 100 0.61 10.30 -18.28
C LEU A 100 1.58 9.25 -18.85
N PRO A 101 2.80 9.66 -19.24
CA PRO A 101 3.89 8.74 -19.55
C PRO A 101 4.18 7.76 -18.40
N LEU A 102 4.60 6.53 -18.73
CA LEU A 102 4.83 5.44 -17.76
C LEU A 102 5.73 5.84 -16.58
N LEU A 103 6.76 6.66 -16.82
CA LEU A 103 7.67 7.15 -15.78
C LEU A 103 6.98 8.09 -14.79
N GLU A 104 6.10 8.96 -15.27
CA GLU A 104 5.36 9.89 -14.43
C GLU A 104 4.27 9.17 -13.64
N ARG A 105 3.57 8.22 -14.28
CA ARG A 105 2.61 7.34 -13.62
C ARG A 105 3.25 6.54 -12.49
N ALA A 106 4.45 6.01 -12.70
CA ALA A 106 5.20 5.31 -11.65
C ALA A 106 5.57 6.23 -10.48
N LYS A 107 5.95 7.49 -10.74
CA LYS A 107 6.22 8.49 -9.69
C LYS A 107 4.98 8.79 -8.87
N VAL A 108 3.83 9.05 -9.52
CA VAL A 108 2.55 9.30 -8.84
C VAL A 108 2.18 8.12 -7.95
N TYR A 109 2.23 6.90 -8.48
CA TYR A 109 1.94 5.69 -7.72
C TYR A 109 2.87 5.51 -6.52
N GLY A 110 4.15 5.83 -6.68
CA GLY A 110 5.15 5.80 -5.61
C GLY A 110 4.85 6.79 -4.48
N ILE A 111 4.36 7.98 -4.82
CA ILE A 111 3.97 9.01 -3.84
C ILE A 111 2.68 8.61 -3.11
N GLU A 112 1.67 8.12 -3.82
CA GLU A 112 0.39 7.67 -3.22
C GLU A 112 0.61 6.51 -2.23
N ASN A 113 1.50 5.58 -2.56
CA ASN A 113 1.77 4.40 -1.74
C ASN A 113 3.03 4.53 -0.89
N LYS A 114 3.51 5.77 -0.63
CA LYS A 114 4.79 6.04 0.04
C LYS A 114 4.99 5.21 1.32
N TYR A 115 3.99 5.18 2.20
CA TYR A 115 4.11 4.45 3.47
C TYR A 115 4.16 2.94 3.27
N LYS A 116 3.40 2.39 2.32
CA LYS A 116 3.45 0.96 1.98
C LYS A 116 4.80 0.57 1.40
N ILE A 117 5.37 1.43 0.53
CA ILE A 117 6.70 1.20 -0.06
C ILE A 117 7.78 1.31 1.01
N ILE A 118 7.73 2.29 1.91
CA ILE A 118 8.69 2.42 3.02
C ILE A 118 8.65 1.18 3.90
N VAL A 119 7.46 0.75 4.31
CA VAL A 119 7.27 -0.45 5.15
C VAL A 119 7.69 -1.73 4.40
N GLY A 120 7.40 -1.82 3.10
CA GLY A 120 7.83 -2.93 2.26
C GLY A 120 9.35 -3.00 2.10
N ALA A 121 10.00 -1.87 1.80
CA ALA A 121 11.45 -1.76 1.69
C ALA A 121 12.13 -2.03 3.03
N TRP A 122 11.54 -1.55 4.13
CA TRP A 122 11.95 -1.86 5.50
C TRP A 122 11.94 -3.36 5.77
N ALA A 123 10.81 -4.02 5.51
CA ALA A 123 10.67 -5.46 5.71
C ALA A 123 11.62 -6.26 4.80
N ALA A 124 11.75 -5.85 3.54
CA ALA A 124 12.67 -6.46 2.57
C ALA A 124 14.13 -6.33 3.01
N SER A 125 14.53 -5.17 3.53
CA SER A 125 15.88 -4.91 4.00
C SER A 125 16.22 -5.70 5.28
N LEU A 126 15.27 -5.82 6.21
CA LEU A 126 15.40 -6.71 7.37
C LEU A 126 15.51 -8.17 6.95
N GLY A 127 14.62 -8.63 6.07
CA GLY A 127 14.60 -10.01 5.58
C GLY A 127 15.88 -10.36 4.81
N GLY A 128 16.33 -9.46 3.92
CA GLY A 128 17.55 -9.61 3.13
C GLY A 128 18.80 -9.62 4.00
N SER A 129 18.91 -8.68 4.97
CA SER A 129 20.02 -8.65 5.92
C SER A 129 20.04 -9.90 6.80
N PHE A 130 18.87 -10.32 7.31
CA PHE A 130 18.76 -11.54 8.11
C PHE A 130 19.14 -12.80 7.31
N TRP A 131 18.74 -12.89 6.05
CA TRP A 131 19.14 -13.97 5.14
C TRP A 131 20.66 -13.97 4.90
N TRP A 132 21.24 -12.80 4.64
CA TRP A 132 22.66 -12.62 4.41
C TRP A 132 23.51 -13.03 5.63
N ILE A 133 23.19 -12.51 6.83
CA ILE A 133 23.87 -12.84 8.08
C ILE A 133 23.73 -14.34 8.41
N ASN A 134 22.58 -14.93 8.08
CA ASN A 134 22.36 -16.35 8.32
C ASN A 134 23.06 -17.25 7.32
N ARG A 135 23.44 -16.79 6.13
CA ARG A 135 24.21 -17.59 5.17
C ARG A 135 25.61 -17.91 5.70
N ASP A 136 26.18 -17.03 6.51
CA ASP A 136 27.55 -17.20 7.01
C ASP A 136 27.64 -18.26 8.11
N LYS A 137 28.39 -19.34 7.84
CA LYS A 137 28.54 -20.52 8.73
C LYS A 137 29.70 -20.37 9.73
N PHE A 138 30.59 -19.40 9.54
CA PHE A 138 31.83 -19.31 10.32
C PHE A 138 31.72 -18.45 11.59
N LEU A 139 30.63 -17.70 11.77
CA LEU A 139 30.40 -16.86 12.96
C LEU A 139 29.73 -17.63 14.11
N THR A 140 30.25 -17.44 15.32
CA THR A 140 29.59 -17.91 16.55
C THR A 140 28.31 -17.14 16.84
N LYS A 141 27.36 -17.77 17.55
CA LYS A 141 26.03 -17.18 17.85
C LYS A 141 26.12 -15.81 18.54
N SER A 142 27.07 -15.64 19.46
CA SER A 142 27.30 -14.38 20.16
C SER A 142 27.75 -13.26 19.21
N GLN A 143 28.63 -13.56 18.25
CA GLN A 143 29.08 -12.58 17.26
C GLN A 143 27.94 -12.14 16.32
N LYS A 144 27.05 -13.08 15.94
CA LYS A 144 25.88 -12.75 15.11
C LYS A 144 24.94 -11.74 15.79
N ILE A 145 24.77 -11.83 17.10
CA ILE A 145 23.93 -10.88 17.86
C ILE A 145 24.55 -9.48 17.86
N VAL A 146 25.86 -9.38 18.05
CA VAL A 146 26.57 -8.10 18.02
C VAL A 146 26.50 -7.47 16.63
N GLN A 147 26.75 -8.26 15.58
CA GLN A 147 26.61 -7.79 14.20
C GLN A 147 25.17 -7.38 13.88
N ALA A 148 24.17 -8.15 14.33
CA ALA A 148 22.77 -7.82 14.12
C ALA A 148 22.41 -6.44 14.70
N ARG A 149 22.98 -6.05 15.84
CA ARG A 149 22.78 -4.70 16.40
C ARG A 149 23.37 -3.61 15.52
N MET A 150 24.57 -3.82 14.97
CA MET A 150 25.17 -2.85 14.03
C MET A 150 24.37 -2.73 12.73
N TYR A 151 23.91 -3.85 12.17
CA TYR A 151 23.04 -3.84 10.99
C TYR A 151 21.70 -3.18 11.27
N ALA A 152 21.09 -3.43 12.43
CA ALA A 152 19.84 -2.78 12.82
C ALA A 152 19.99 -1.26 12.90
N GLN A 153 21.08 -0.77 13.52
CA GLN A 153 21.39 0.65 13.59
C GLN A 153 21.58 1.26 12.19
N ALA A 154 22.42 0.64 11.34
CA ALA A 154 22.61 1.10 9.97
C ALA A 154 21.29 1.13 9.18
N LEU A 155 20.46 0.10 9.35
CA LEU A 155 19.16 0.02 8.71
C LEU A 155 18.25 1.16 9.14
N THR A 156 18.14 1.45 10.44
CA THR A 156 17.29 2.53 10.95
C THR A 156 17.68 3.88 10.35
N VAL A 157 18.97 4.16 10.16
CA VAL A 157 19.44 5.39 9.52
C VAL A 157 19.01 5.42 8.05
N VAL A 158 19.19 4.34 7.30
CA VAL A 158 18.75 4.25 5.89
C VAL A 158 17.24 4.46 5.76
N ILE A 159 16.44 3.87 6.66
CA ILE A 159 14.98 4.02 6.68
C ILE A 159 14.59 5.45 6.98
N LEU A 160 15.22 6.10 7.96
CA LEU A 160 14.96 7.50 8.31
C LEU A 160 15.29 8.42 7.15
N LEU A 161 16.44 8.23 6.51
CA LEU A 161 16.86 9.01 5.34
C LEU A 161 15.92 8.78 4.15
N GLY A 162 15.53 7.52 3.88
CA GLY A 162 14.57 7.19 2.83
C GLY A 162 13.19 7.81 3.08
N SER A 163 12.72 7.76 4.34
CA SER A 163 11.46 8.37 4.75
C SER A 163 11.51 9.89 4.63
N MET A 164 12.63 10.51 4.98
CA MET A 164 12.84 11.95 4.87
C MET A 164 12.91 12.40 3.41
N LEU A 165 13.67 11.72 2.56
CA LEU A 165 13.77 12.02 1.12
C LEU A 165 12.39 11.95 0.44
N MET A 166 11.61 10.90 0.73
CA MET A 166 10.26 10.78 0.18
C MET A 166 9.30 11.80 0.78
N SER A 167 9.45 12.16 2.07
CA SER A 167 8.63 13.17 2.73
C SER A 167 8.84 14.55 2.10
N VAL A 168 10.10 15.00 1.96
CA VAL A 168 10.44 16.30 1.36
C VAL A 168 9.93 16.40 -0.07
N ASN A 169 10.11 15.36 -0.88
CA ASN A 169 9.61 15.34 -2.25
C ASN A 169 8.07 15.39 -2.30
N SER A 170 7.39 14.66 -1.41
CA SER A 170 5.93 14.71 -1.32
C SER A 170 5.40 16.06 -0.82
N TYR A 171 6.12 16.70 0.11
CA TYR A 171 5.78 18.02 0.64
C TYR A 171 5.93 19.11 -0.42
N GLN A 172 7.02 19.10 -1.19
CA GLN A 172 7.22 20.04 -2.31
C GLN A 172 6.15 19.86 -3.40
N GLY A 173 5.82 18.61 -3.75
CA GLY A 173 4.76 18.32 -4.71
C GLY A 173 3.38 18.81 -4.22
N SER A 174 3.04 18.53 -2.96
CA SER A 174 1.79 18.98 -2.34
C SER A 174 1.70 20.50 -2.29
N LYS A 175 2.76 21.20 -1.86
CA LYS A 175 2.78 22.66 -1.77
C LYS A 175 2.62 23.31 -3.14
N LYS A 176 3.30 22.78 -4.17
CA LYS A 176 3.18 23.28 -5.54
C LYS A 176 1.76 23.07 -6.09
N ALA A 177 1.17 21.90 -5.86
CA ALA A 177 -0.21 21.61 -6.28
C ALA A 177 -1.24 22.50 -5.56
N GLU A 178 -1.00 22.81 -4.28
CA GLU A 178 -1.85 23.71 -3.49
C GLU A 178 -1.75 25.17 -3.97
N GLU A 179 -0.53 25.66 -4.23
CA GLU A 179 -0.29 26.98 -4.83
C GLU A 179 -0.95 27.12 -6.20
N GLU A 180 -0.90 26.07 -7.03
CA GLU A 180 -1.52 26.06 -8.36
C GLU A 180 -3.05 26.00 -8.27
N LYS A 181 -3.61 25.24 -7.33
CA LYS A 181 -5.06 25.14 -7.10
C LYS A 181 -5.66 26.44 -6.59
N TYR A 182 -4.97 27.17 -5.71
CA TYR A 182 -5.42 28.46 -5.18
C TYR A 182 -4.84 29.67 -5.94
N SER A 183 -4.27 29.44 -7.12
CA SER A 183 -3.86 30.50 -8.02
C SER A 183 -5.08 31.30 -8.48
N TRP A 184 -4.94 32.62 -8.65
CA TRP A 184 -5.98 33.45 -9.25
C TRP A 184 -6.40 32.94 -10.64
N GLN A 185 -5.48 32.30 -11.38
CA GLN A 185 -5.77 31.74 -12.70
C GLN A 185 -6.73 30.54 -12.64
N SER A 186 -6.58 29.65 -11.65
CA SER A 186 -7.47 28.49 -11.49
C SER A 186 -8.85 28.92 -10.99
N ILE A 187 -8.91 29.89 -10.08
CA ILE A 187 -10.17 30.47 -9.57
C ILE A 187 -10.93 31.14 -10.70
N VAL A 188 -10.24 31.94 -11.54
CA VAL A 188 -10.86 32.56 -12.72
C VAL A 188 -11.36 31.51 -13.70
N ALA A 189 -10.55 30.49 -14.02
CA ALA A 189 -10.96 29.42 -14.93
C ALA A 189 -12.17 28.61 -14.42
N GLU A 190 -12.29 28.44 -13.10
CA GLU A 190 -13.41 27.75 -12.46
C GLU A 190 -14.69 28.59 -12.50
N GLU A 191 -14.59 29.90 -12.25
CA GLU A 191 -15.71 30.83 -12.40
C GLU A 191 -16.15 30.98 -13.86
N GLU A 192 -15.22 31.07 -14.82
CA GLU A 192 -15.55 31.09 -16.25
C GLU A 192 -16.32 29.82 -16.69
N ARG A 193 -15.96 28.65 -16.13
CA ARG A 193 -16.69 27.40 -16.35
C ARG A 193 -18.09 27.45 -15.78
N ARG A 194 -18.27 27.94 -14.54
CA ARG A 194 -19.59 28.12 -13.92
C ARG A 194 -20.46 29.08 -14.71
N GLU A 195 -19.90 30.21 -15.16
CA GLU A 195 -20.63 31.21 -15.95
C GLU A 195 -21.06 30.64 -17.32
N LYS A 196 -20.21 29.85 -17.98
CA LYS A 196 -20.56 29.13 -19.23
C LYS A 196 -21.65 28.07 -19.02
N GLU A 197 -21.56 27.29 -17.96
CA GLU A 197 -22.55 26.26 -17.61
C GLU A 197 -23.91 26.89 -17.23
N ALA A 198 -23.91 28.09 -16.64
CA ALA A 198 -25.11 28.85 -16.28
C ALA A 198 -25.65 29.76 -17.41
N GLY A 199 -24.94 29.88 -18.55
CA GLY A 199 -25.33 30.76 -19.66
C GLY A 199 -25.23 32.26 -19.35
N LEU A 200 -24.43 32.64 -18.35
CA LEU A 200 -24.22 34.03 -17.97
C LEU A 200 -23.09 34.67 -18.82
N PRO A 201 -23.12 35.99 -19.08
CA PRO A 201 -22.04 36.66 -19.78
C PRO A 201 -20.76 36.61 -18.94
N LEU A 202 -19.64 36.22 -19.57
CA LEU A 202 -18.32 36.12 -18.94
C LEU A 202 -17.89 37.47 -18.35
N ARG A 203 -17.84 37.58 -17.02
CA ARG A 203 -17.53 38.83 -16.31
C ARG A 203 -16.05 39.08 -16.18
N LEU A 204 -15.27 38.00 -16.12
CA LEU A 204 -13.81 38.03 -16.01
C LEU A 204 -13.26 37.49 -17.33
N SER A 205 -12.61 38.37 -18.10
CA SER A 205 -11.96 38.04 -19.37
C SER A 205 -10.47 37.94 -19.13
N SER A 206 -9.91 36.72 -19.21
CA SER A 206 -8.47 36.44 -19.14
C SER A 206 -7.70 36.91 -20.40
N THR A 207 -8.15 37.96 -21.08
CA THR A 207 -7.52 38.44 -22.33
C THR A 207 -6.52 39.56 -22.04
N LYS A 208 -5.32 39.16 -21.58
CA LYS A 208 -4.03 39.65 -22.06
C LYS A 208 -2.87 38.89 -21.42
#